data_AF-A0A3D8VME6-F1
#
_entry.id   AF-A0A3D8VME6-F1
#
_cell.length_a   1.000
_cell.length_b   1.000
_cell.length_c   1.000
_cell.angle_alpha   90.00
_cell.angle_beta   90.00
_cell.angle_gamma   90.00
#
_symmetry.space_group_name_H-M   'P 1'
#
loop_
_entity.id
_entity.type
_entity.pdbx_description
1 polymer ?
#
loop_
_entity_poly.entity_id
_entity_poly.type
_entity_poly.pdbx_seq_one_letter_code
_entity_poly.pdbx_strand_id
1 'polypeptide(L)'
;YQYADKLVREWEEWIEDGKKAPDMTYLKDRDRQMILLMLEKIKETGNKAFIPYLQLWEEIDYKKVRAAIRKTIRVLEGKEPFDGSTLKDREERIQKALEGQPEYEIFR
;
A
#
# COMPACT_ATOMS: atom_id res chain seq x y z
N TYR A 1 3.46 -9.25 4.85
CA TYR A 1 3.92 -7.86 5.01
C TYR A 1 4.92 -7.50 3.94
N GLN A 2 6.03 -8.23 3.87
CA GLN A 2 7.11 -8.05 2.90
C GLN A 2 6.68 -7.78 1.44
N TYR A 3 5.59 -8.37 0.93
CA TYR A 3 5.14 -8.15 -0.45
C TYR A 3 4.47 -6.78 -0.69
N ALA A 4 3.68 -6.27 0.25
CA ALA A 4 3.10 -4.93 0.11
C ALA A 4 4.20 -3.87 0.20
N ASP A 5 5.19 -4.07 1.09
CA ASP A 5 6.36 -3.20 1.20
C ASP A 5 7.18 -3.19 -0.10
N LYS A 6 7.36 -4.35 -0.74
CA LYS A 6 8.01 -4.45 -2.06
C LYS A 6 7.29 -3.65 -3.14
N LEU A 7 5.95 -3.66 -3.16
CA LEU A 7 5.16 -2.89 -4.13
C LEU A 7 5.26 -1.38 -3.89
N VAL A 8 5.24 -0.94 -2.63
CA VAL A 8 5.45 0.48 -2.30
C VAL A 8 6.84 0.91 -2.73
N ARG A 9 7.87 0.13 -2.40
CA ARG A 9 9.25 0.40 -2.79
C ARG A 9 9.45 0.46 -4.30
N GLU A 10 8.83 -0.45 -5.05
CA GLU A 10 8.86 -0.40 -6.52
C GLU A 10 8.33 0.94 -7.06
N TRP A 11 7.26 1.47 -6.45
CA TRP A 11 6.73 2.77 -6.85
C TRP A 11 7.60 3.94 -6.39
N GLU A 12 8.28 3.83 -5.25
CA GLU A 12 9.29 4.81 -4.81
C GLU A 12 10.45 4.87 -5.82
N GLU A 13 10.97 3.71 -6.23
CA GLU A 13 12.01 3.62 -7.25
C GLU A 13 11.55 4.23 -8.58
N TRP A 14 10.29 4.01 -9.00
CA TRP A 14 9.75 4.67 -10.19
C TRP A 14 9.65 6.19 -10.07
N ILE A 15 9.32 6.71 -8.88
CA ILE A 15 9.31 8.15 -8.61
C ILE A 15 10.73 8.71 -8.72
N GLU A 16 11.70 8.04 -8.11
CA GLU A 16 13.11 8.43 -8.15
C GLU A 16 13.66 8.43 -9.58
N ASP A 17 13.31 7.42 -10.37
CA ASP A 17 13.69 7.30 -11.78
C ASP A 17 12.90 8.24 -12.71
N GLY A 18 11.90 8.97 -12.20
CA GLY A 18 11.07 9.88 -12.98
C GLY A 18 10.17 9.17 -14.00
N LYS A 19 9.81 7.91 -13.76
CA LYS A 19 8.94 7.12 -14.64
C LYS A 19 7.54 7.74 -14.68
N LYS A 20 7.05 8.11 -15.86
CA LYS A 20 5.81 8.91 -15.97
C LYS A 20 4.52 8.09 -16.07
N ALA A 21 4.54 6.98 -16.78
CA ALA A 21 3.33 6.19 -17.08
C ALA A 21 3.62 4.69 -17.03
N PRO A 22 3.87 4.12 -15.84
CA PRO A 22 3.96 2.67 -15.69
C PRO A 22 2.65 1.98 -16.06
N ASP A 23 2.73 0.75 -16.57
CA ASP A 23 1.56 -0.10 -16.76
C ASP A 23 1.09 -0.65 -15.40
N MET A 24 -0.12 -0.26 -15.00
CA MET A 24 -0.68 -0.62 -13.69
C MET A 24 -1.45 -1.95 -13.73
N THR A 25 -1.60 -2.59 -14.91
CA THR A 25 -2.40 -3.82 -15.06
C THR A 25 -1.86 -5.00 -14.25
N TYR A 26 -0.56 -5.00 -13.92
CA TYR A 26 0.07 -6.03 -13.09
C TYR A 26 -0.50 -6.14 -11.66
N LEU A 27 -1.29 -5.15 -11.23
CA LEU A 27 -1.97 -5.14 -9.93
C LEU A 27 -3.34 -5.84 -9.95
N LYS A 28 -3.91 -6.11 -11.13
CA LYS A 28 -5.26 -6.69 -11.25
C LYS A 28 -5.40 -8.08 -10.65
N ASP A 29 -4.36 -8.91 -10.81
CA ASP A 29 -4.37 -10.30 -10.36
C ASP A 29 -3.82 -10.45 -8.93
N ARG A 30 -3.61 -9.34 -8.22
CA ARG A 30 -3.08 -9.34 -6.86
C ARG A 30 -4.17 -9.56 -5.83
N ASP A 31 -3.78 -10.21 -4.74
CA ASP A 31 -4.66 -10.41 -3.59
C ASP A 31 -5.22 -9.06 -3.09
N ARG A 32 -6.53 -9.03 -2.88
CA ARG A 32 -7.24 -7.80 -2.51
C ARG A 32 -6.79 -7.25 -1.16
N GLN A 33 -6.47 -8.10 -0.19
CA GLN A 33 -5.98 -7.63 1.11
C GLN A 33 -4.58 -7.03 0.97
N MET A 34 -3.75 -7.56 0.08
CA MET A 34 -2.45 -6.98 -0.26
C MET A 34 -2.59 -5.60 -0.91
N ILE A 35 -3.50 -5.44 -1.87
CA ILE A 35 -3.79 -4.14 -2.50
C ILE A 35 -4.25 -3.10 -1.48
N LEU A 36 -5.16 -3.48 -0.58
CA LEU A 36 -5.63 -2.56 0.46
C LEU A 36 -4.49 -2.19 1.43
N LEU A 37 -3.63 -3.14 1.80
CA LEU A 37 -2.47 -2.86 2.65
C LEU A 37 -1.48 -1.91 1.98
N MET A 38 -1.19 -2.12 0.69
CA MET A 38 -0.33 -1.23 -0.09
C MET A 38 -0.87 0.20 -0.07
N LEU A 39 -2.18 0.38 -0.26
CA LEU A 39 -2.81 1.70 -0.20
C LEU A 39 -2.71 2.34 1.19
N GLU A 40 -2.87 1.59 2.28
CA GLU A 40 -2.68 2.15 3.63
C GLU A 40 -1.22 2.60 3.86
N LYS A 41 -0.25 1.81 3.39
CA LYS A 41 1.18 2.17 3.47
C LYS A 41 1.51 3.42 2.66
N ILE A 42 0.94 3.55 1.46
CA ILE A 42 1.09 4.78 0.65
C ILE A 42 0.55 5.99 1.41
N LYS A 43 -0.62 5.89 2.08
CA LYS A 43 -1.16 7.00 2.88
C LYS A 43 -0.23 7.40 4.02
N GLU A 44 0.33 6.41 4.71
CA GLU A 44 1.26 6.62 5.83
C GLU A 44 2.49 7.43 5.41
N THR A 45 2.99 7.25 4.18
CA THR A 45 4.12 8.05 3.67
C THR A 45 3.80 9.55 3.56
N GLY A 46 2.53 9.92 3.35
CA GLY A 46 2.13 11.28 3.00
C GLY A 46 2.69 11.81 1.67
N ASN A 47 3.34 10.97 0.86
CA ASN A 47 4.06 11.41 -0.33
C ASN A 47 3.10 11.61 -1.51
N LYS A 48 2.89 12.87 -1.90
CA LYS A 48 2.02 13.26 -3.03
C LYS A 48 2.55 12.79 -4.39
N ALA A 49 3.82 12.40 -4.51
CA ALA A 49 4.39 11.90 -5.76
C ALA A 49 3.76 10.58 -6.24
N PHE A 50 3.06 9.85 -5.36
CA PHE A 50 2.28 8.66 -5.74
C PHE A 50 0.97 8.98 -6.49
N ILE A 51 0.46 10.22 -6.39
CA ILE A 51 -0.87 10.57 -6.93
C ILE A 51 -1.00 10.27 -8.44
N PRO A 52 -0.03 10.61 -9.32
CA PRO A 52 -0.12 10.27 -10.74
C PRO A 52 -0.27 8.76 -10.99
N TYR A 53 0.44 7.91 -10.24
CA TYR A 53 0.34 6.45 -10.39
C TYR A 53 -1.00 5.92 -9.88
N LEU A 54 -1.49 6.47 -8.77
CA LEU A 54 -2.82 6.16 -8.25
C LEU A 54 -3.90 6.52 -9.27
N GLN A 55 -3.80 7.66 -9.94
CA GLN A 55 -4.75 8.06 -11.00
C GLN A 55 -4.70 7.09 -12.20
N LEU A 56 -3.51 6.73 -12.68
CA LEU A 56 -3.36 5.74 -13.75
C LEU A 56 -3.98 4.39 -13.38
N TRP A 57 -3.78 3.95 -12.13
CA TRP A 57 -4.32 2.68 -11.65
C TRP A 57 -5.84 2.72 -11.49
N GLU A 58 -6.40 3.85 -11.05
CA GLU A 58 -7.85 4.02 -10.90
C GLU A 58 -8.62 3.75 -12.20
N GLU A 59 -8.07 4.14 -13.35
CA GLU A 59 -8.73 4.01 -14.65
C GLU A 59 -8.99 2.55 -15.05
N ILE A 60 -8.14 1.62 -14.59
CA ILE A 60 -8.14 0.25 -15.08
C ILE A 60 -8.69 -0.78 -14.09
N ASP A 61 -8.89 -0.44 -12.82
CA ASP A 61 -9.26 -1.39 -11.77
C ASP A 61 -10.79 -1.56 -11.60
N TYR A 62 -11.27 -2.44 -10.72
CA TYR A 62 -12.69 -2.64 -10.43
C TYR A 62 -13.22 -1.64 -9.38
N LYS A 63 -14.54 -1.42 -9.38
CA LYS A 63 -15.24 -0.37 -8.60
C LYS A 63 -14.77 -0.21 -7.14
N LYS A 64 -14.52 -1.31 -6.43
CA LYS A 64 -14.11 -1.26 -5.02
C LYS A 64 -12.67 -0.80 -4.82
N VAL A 65 -11.75 -1.18 -5.71
CA VAL A 65 -10.35 -0.71 -5.63
C VAL A 65 -10.27 0.74 -6.05
N ARG A 66 -11.00 1.16 -7.10
CA ARG A 66 -11.11 2.59 -7.47
C ARG A 66 -11.54 3.47 -6.29
N ALA A 67 -12.53 3.02 -5.52
CA ALA A 67 -12.98 3.75 -4.33
C ALA A 67 -11.88 3.87 -3.26
N ALA A 68 -11.09 2.82 -3.04
CA ALA A 68 -9.96 2.83 -2.11
C ALA A 68 -8.82 3.74 -2.60
N ILE A 69 -8.54 3.72 -3.90
CA ILE A 69 -7.58 4.62 -4.56
C ILE A 69 -8.00 6.08 -4.37
N ARG A 70 -9.25 6.43 -4.69
CA ARG A 70 -9.77 7.80 -4.49
C ARG A 70 -9.68 8.27 -3.05
N LYS A 71 -9.93 7.39 -2.09
CA LYS A 71 -9.76 7.72 -0.67
C LYS A 71 -8.29 8.00 -0.36
N THR A 72 -7.39 7.18 -0.87
CA THR A 72 -5.93 7.34 -0.72
C THR A 72 -5.48 8.69 -1.29
N ILE A 73 -5.91 9.05 -2.50
CA ILE A 73 -5.61 10.36 -3.11
C ILE A 73 -6.12 11.50 -2.21
N ARG A 74 -7.36 11.43 -1.72
CA ARG A 74 -7.91 12.46 -0.83
C ARG A 74 -7.13 12.63 0.47
N VAL A 75 -6.63 11.54 1.05
CA VAL A 75 -5.75 11.57 2.23
C VAL A 75 -4.42 12.24 1.88
N LEU A 76 -3.78 11.85 0.77
CA LEU A 76 -2.51 12.47 0.33
C LEU A 76 -2.66 13.95 -0.01
N GLU A 77 -3.82 14.36 -0.53
CA GLU A 77 -4.15 15.77 -0.78
C GLU A 77 -4.46 16.56 0.50
N GLY A 78 -4.58 15.91 1.66
CA GLY A 78 -4.96 16.54 2.92
C GLY A 78 -6.46 16.86 3.06
N LYS A 79 -7.30 16.29 2.18
CA LYS A 79 -8.76 16.47 2.20
C LYS A 79 -9.47 15.57 3.20
N GLU A 80 -8.82 14.47 3.61
CA GLU A 80 -9.29 13.55 4.65
C GLU A 80 -8.12 13.20 5.59
N PRO A 81 -8.34 13.07 6.91
CA PRO A 81 -7.30 12.61 7.81
C PRO A 81 -6.94 11.14 7.55
N PHE A 82 -5.67 10.79 7.75
CA PHE A 82 -5.24 9.40 7.79
C PHE A 82 -5.54 8.79 9.15
N ASP A 83 -6.36 7.74 9.18
CA ASP A 83 -6.56 6.91 10.36
C ASP A 83 -5.66 5.68 10.26
N GLY A 84 -4.50 5.73 10.93
CA GLY A 84 -3.50 4.67 10.96
C GLY A 84 -3.85 3.47 11.84
N SER A 85 -5.03 3.45 12.47
CA SER A 85 -5.48 2.34 13.34
C SER A 85 -5.35 0.97 12.69
N THR A 86 -5.66 0.88 11.39
CA THR A 86 -5.59 -0.38 10.63
C THR A 86 -4.17 -0.94 10.53
N LEU A 87 -3.15 -0.08 10.39
CA LEU A 87 -1.75 -0.53 10.35
C LEU A 87 -1.30 -0.97 11.75
N LYS A 88 -1.62 -0.17 12.77
CA LYS A 88 -1.27 -0.44 14.16
C LYS A 88 -1.87 -1.75 14.67
N ASP A 89 -3.17 -1.96 14.52
CA ASP A 89 -3.87 -3.20 14.90
C ASP A 89 -3.23 -4.42 14.24
N ARG A 90 -2.77 -4.23 13.01
CA ARG A 90 -2.19 -5.28 12.21
C ARG A 90 -0.76 -5.60 12.67
N GLU A 91 0.05 -4.61 13.01
CA GLU A 91 1.38 -4.78 13.62
C GLU A 91 1.30 -5.48 14.97
N GLU A 92 0.38 -5.06 15.85
CA GLU A 92 0.17 -5.68 17.16
C GLU A 92 -0.17 -7.18 17.05
N ARG A 93 -0.98 -7.55 16.04
CA ARG A 93 -1.31 -8.96 15.77
C ARG A 93 -0.10 -9.77 15.31
N ILE A 94 0.81 -9.17 14.54
CA ILE A 94 2.06 -9.84 14.14
C ILE A 94 2.96 -10.02 15.35
N GLN A 95 3.16 -8.94 16.11
CA GLN A 95 4.03 -8.94 17.27
C GLN A 95 3.60 -10.00 18.28
N LYS A 96 2.30 -10.08 18.57
CA LYS A 96 1.73 -11.13 19.42
C LYS A 96 1.93 -12.55 18.85
N ALA A 97 1.88 -12.71 17.52
CA ALA A 97 2.11 -14.00 16.89
C ALA A 97 3.60 -14.41 16.98
N LEU A 98 4.53 -13.46 16.90
CA LEU A 98 5.97 -13.69 17.05
C LEU A 98 6.35 -14.00 18.51
N GLU A 99 5.73 -13.32 19.49
CA GLU A 99 5.95 -13.58 20.92
C GLU A 99 5.52 -14.98 21.38
N GLY A 100 4.60 -15.61 20.63
CA GLY A 100 4.19 -16.99 20.86
C GLY A 100 5.07 -18.04 20.17
N GLN A 101 6.07 -17.64 19.39
CA GLN A 101 6.96 -18.56 18.65
C GLN A 101 8.30 -18.75 19.37
N PRO A 102 8.79 -19.99 19.51
CA PRO A 102 10.14 -20.24 20.00
C PRO A 102 11.19 -19.62 19.07
N GLU A 103 12.25 -19.01 19.65
CA GLU A 103 13.29 -18.26 18.91
C GLU A 103 13.93 -19.02 17.74
N TYR A 104 13.94 -20.37 17.77
CA TYR A 104 14.52 -21.23 16.73
C TYR A 104 13.64 -21.41 15.48
N GLU A 105 12.37 -20.99 15.49
CA GLU A 105 11.50 -21.03 14.29
C GLU A 105 11.51 -19.73 13.49
N ILE A 106 12.07 -18.64 14.04
CA ILE A 106 11.99 -17.28 13.46
C ILE A 106 13.04 -17.06 12.34
N PHE A 107 14.11 -17.85 12.30
CA PHE A 107 15.25 -17.67 11.38
C PHE A 107 15.47 -18.83 10.38
N ARG A 108 14.45 -19.64 10.09
CA ARG A 108 14.55 -20.74 9.12
C ARG A 108 14.06 -20.35 7.72
#